data_AF-A0A165QER6-F1
#
_entry.id   AF-A0A165QER6-F1
#
_cell.length_a   1.000
_cell.length_b   1.000
_cell.length_c   1.000
_cell.angle_alpha   90.00
_cell.angle_beta   90.00
_cell.angle_gamma   90.00
#
_symmetry.space_group_name_H-M   'P 1'
#
loop_
_entity.id
_entity.type
_entity.pdbx_description
1 polymer ?
#
loop_
_entity_poly.entity_id
_entity_poly.type
_entity_poly.pdbx_seq_one_letter_code
_entity_poly.pdbx_strand_id
1 'polypeptide(L)' 'MSTNSSLNVGDTVMIRGLQATVTAVQPGHGTVTVRFVNGGATDTVSLSGVTKK' A
#
# COMPACT_ATOMS: atom_id res chain seq x y z
N MET A 1 13.62 9.37 -15.68
CA MET A 1 12.98 10.03 -14.53
C MET A 1 12.09 8.99 -13.88
N SER A 2 12.64 8.17 -12.99
CA SER A 2 11.91 7.03 -12.42
C SER A 2 11.05 7.54 -11.28
N THR A 3 9.74 7.56 -11.49
CA THR A 3 8.75 7.89 -10.46
C THR A 3 8.83 6.84 -9.35
N ASN A 4 9.72 7.05 -8.38
CA ASN A 4 9.56 6.49 -7.03
C ASN A 4 8.31 7.14 -6.45
N SER A 5 7.15 6.64 -6.85
CA SER A 5 5.86 7.06 -6.32
C SER A 5 5.84 6.65 -4.85
N SER A 6 6.28 7.55 -3.96
CA SER A 6 6.08 7.40 -2.52
C SER A 6 4.61 7.15 -2.31
N LEU A 7 4.27 5.96 -1.82
CA LEU A 7 2.92 5.67 -1.36
C LEU A 7 2.61 6.60 -0.21
N ASN A 8 1.46 7.25 -0.26
CA ASN A 8 0.99 8.13 0.80
C ASN A 8 -0.24 7.53 1.48
N VAL A 9 -0.48 7.90 2.73
CA VAL A 9 -1.72 7.54 3.42
C VAL A 9 -2.92 8.08 2.63
N GLY A 10 -3.90 7.23 2.39
CA GLY A 10 -5.06 7.51 1.53
C GLY A 10 -4.91 7.05 0.08
N ASP A 11 -3.71 6.69 -0.37
CA ASP A 11 -3.52 6.13 -1.72
C ASP A 11 -4.27 4.80 -1.86
N THR A 12 -4.90 4.62 -3.02
CA THR A 12 -5.52 3.35 -3.39
C THR A 12 -4.50 2.49 -4.14
N VAL A 13 -4.33 1.26 -3.68
CA VAL A 13 -3.33 0.32 -4.19
C VAL A 13 -3.94 -1.05 -4.46
N MET A 14 -3.25 -1.85 -5.26
CA MET A 14 -3.54 -3.26 -5.46
C MET A 14 -2.47 -4.13 -4.81
N ILE A 15 -2.93 -5.10 -4.02
CA ILE A 15 -2.09 -6.11 -3.37
C ILE A 15 -2.68 -7.48 -3.70
N ARG A 16 -1.91 -8.32 -4.41
CA ARG A 16 -2.33 -9.67 -4.83
C ARG A 16 -3.69 -9.70 -5.55
N GLY A 17 -3.99 -8.65 -6.35
CA GLY A 17 -5.26 -8.51 -7.07
C GLY A 17 -6.43 -7.96 -6.25
N LEU A 18 -6.22 -7.64 -4.97
CA LEU A 18 -7.22 -7.01 -4.10
C LEU A 18 -6.96 -5.52 -3.96
N GLN A 19 -8.02 -4.73 -3.96
CA GLN A 19 -7.94 -3.29 -3.74
C GLN A 19 -7.82 -2.98 -2.25
N ALA A 20 -6.88 -2.11 -1.90
CA ALA A 20 -6.66 -1.64 -0.54
C ALA A 20 -6.34 -0.15 -0.53
N THR A 21 -6.50 0.47 0.63
CA THR A 21 -6.14 1.87 0.88
C THR A 21 -4.98 1.92 1.87
N VAL A 22 -3.94 2.69 1.57
CA VAL A 22 -2.82 2.88 2.49
C VAL A 22 -3.28 3.63 3.72
N THR A 23 -3.06 3.04 4.89
CA THR A 23 -3.42 3.65 6.20
C THR A 23 -2.19 4.12 6.96
N ALA A 24 -1.03 3.51 6.74
CA ALA A 24 0.25 3.96 7.28
C ALA A 24 1.41 3.62 6.33
N VAL A 25 2.47 4.43 6.36
CA VAL A 25 3.68 4.23 5.56
C VAL A 25 4.87 4.20 6.51
N GLN A 26 5.68 3.15 6.41
CA GLN A 26 6.87 2.96 7.25
C GLN A 26 8.11 2.93 6.35
N PRO A 27 8.56 4.11 5.88
CA PRO A 27 9.64 4.19 4.90
C PRO A 27 10.97 3.67 5.46
N GLY A 28 11.22 3.80 6.78
CA GLY A 28 12.41 3.26 7.44
C GLY A 28 12.47 1.73 7.48
N HIS A 29 11.34 1.04 7.32
CA HIS A 29 11.24 -0.43 7.30
C HIS A 29 10.95 -0.98 5.90
N GLY A 30 10.68 -0.12 4.92
CA GLY A 30 10.30 -0.54 3.57
C GLY A 30 8.92 -1.18 3.48
N THR A 31 8.03 -0.91 4.45
CA THR A 31 6.69 -1.50 4.56
C THR A 31 5.60 -0.43 4.56
N VAL A 32 4.38 -0.84 4.22
CA VAL A 32 3.16 -0.04 4.31
C VAL A 32 2.05 -0.86 4.94
N THR A 33 1.25 -0.20 5.76
CA THR A 33 0.01 -0.76 6.27
C THR A 33 -1.13 -0.32 5.37
N VAL A 34 -1.95 -1.27 4.96
CA VAL A 34 -3.09 -1.05 4.08
C VAL A 34 -4.35 -1.60 4.69
N ARG A 35 -5.51 -1.10 4.26
CA ARG A 35 -6.82 -1.63 4.60
C ARG A 35 -7.55 -2.07 3.34
N PHE A 36 -7.91 -3.35 3.26
CA PHE A 36 -8.61 -3.91 2.10
C PHE A 36 -10.05 -3.41 2.01
N VAL A 37 -10.45 -2.95 0.83
CA VAL A 37 -11.79 -2.38 0.59
C VAL A 37 -12.89 -3.44 0.74
N ASN A 38 -12.64 -4.67 0.27
CA ASN A 38 -13.64 -5.74 0.25
C ASN A 38 -13.78 -6.53 1.57
N GLY A 39 -12.99 -6.24 2.60
CA GLY A 39 -13.06 -6.98 3.87
C GLY A 39 -12.80 -6.14 5.11
N GLY A 40 -12.39 -4.87 4.95
CA GLY A 40 -12.03 -4.00 6.06
C GLY A 40 -10.79 -4.42 6.84
N ALA A 41 -10.19 -5.57 6.52
CA ALA A 41 -8.99 -6.12 7.13
C ALA A 41 -7.78 -5.23 6.84
N THR A 42 -6.92 -5.11 7.85
CA THR A 42 -5.67 -4.35 7.77
C THR A 42 -4.50 -5.32 7.66
N ASP A 43 -3.57 -5.05 6.75
CA ASP A 43 -2.37 -5.88 6.57
C ASP A 43 -1.13 -5.00 6.34
N THR A 44 0.03 -5.53 6.70
CA THR A 44 1.32 -4.84 6.50
C THR A 44 2.12 -5.55 5.43
N VAL A 45 2.42 -4.83 4.35
CA VAL A 45 3.09 -5.40 3.17
C VAL A 45 4.31 -4.58 2.79
N SER A 46 5.29 -5.24 2.19
CA SER A 46 6.47 -4.56 1.65
C SER A 46 6.11 -3.65 0.49
N LEU A 47 6.76 -2.49 0.40
CA LEU A 47 6.58 -1.52 -0.69
C LEU A 47 6.74 -2.14 -2.08
N SER A 48 7.60 -3.14 -2.22
CA SER A 48 7.84 -3.85 -3.48
C SER A 48 6.65 -4.71 -3.96
N GLY A 49 5.77 -5.11 -3.05
CA GLY A 49 4.59 -5.92 -3.35
C GLY A 49 3.33 -5.10 -3.64
N VAL A 50 3.44 -3.78 -3.69
CA VAL A 50 2.31 -2.87 -3.83
C VAL A 50 2.32 -2.20 -5.19
N THR A 51 1.25 -2.39 -5.95
CA THR A 51 1.07 -1.70 -7.23
C THR A 51 0.12 -0.53 -7.02
N LYS A 52 0.57 0.70 -7.30
CA LYS A 52 -0.30 1.87 -7.28
C LYS A 52 -1.30 1.77 -8.44
N LYS A 53 -2.58 2.00 -8.15
CA LYS A 53 -3.64 2.02 -9.16
C LYS A 53 -3.74 3.39 -9.80
#